data_AF-M0QSF9-F1
#
_entry.id   AF-M0QSF9-F1
#
_cell.length_a   1.000
_cell.length_b   1.000
_cell.length_c   1.000
_cell.angle_alpha   90.00
_cell.angle_beta   90.00
_cell.angle_gamma   90.00
#
_symmetry.space_group_name_H-M   'P 1'
#
loop_
_entity.id
_entity.type
_entity.pdbx_description
1 polymer ?
#
loop_
_entity_poly.entity_id
_entity_poly.type
_entity_poly.pdbx_seq_one_letter_code
_entity_poly.pdbx_strand_id
1 'polypeptide(L)'
;MEEVTSMVADLTRQCKELEQHNALLEVELARKQAFWQELGLIMAEDQEEHERAIRATRRKLRRLKRRLAERQRFADAQREAAQGRVVLDVGGTRFTTTLSTLGDSVLAALFYGRQDLDETVDDDGAVFIDRDPQAFAHILQWLRTGVVPLVHDAAQRKTLILEAVHYGLDQLTSELELQAKHEEEVDNEKQKQQKKKRRGKSRRKVGWVKVTNAQFLDLVNRPPHGGLKFNGCDLRGFDFHAMHLRRANFHRCDLTGVDLRHAKLNGACLVECCLRDANLSGAVLSGVDLTDADCRRADLTNADLRGAVLSGADLSEAKLDRAVLDDARSAELVPAKAKDIEPIATGGLVLGFNKLDLCPLLNVGECAPATSRTTTTVWRV
;
A
#
# COMPACT_ATOMS: atom_id res chain seq x y z
N MET A 1 30.70 -6.04 36.34
CA MET A 1 30.81 -4.60 36.66
C MET A 1 31.48 -4.39 38.02
N GLU A 2 31.02 -5.06 39.07
CA GLU A 2 31.60 -4.97 40.42
C GLU A 2 33.12 -5.25 40.46
N GLU A 3 33.59 -6.27 39.74
CA GLU A 3 35.01 -6.59 39.63
C GLU A 3 35.85 -5.46 38.99
N VAL A 4 35.31 -4.80 37.95
CA VAL A 4 36.01 -3.71 37.25
C VAL A 4 36.03 -2.45 38.11
N THR A 5 34.94 -2.13 38.81
CA THR A 5 34.88 -0.99 39.73
C THR A 5 35.80 -1.17 40.94
N SER A 6 35.88 -2.39 41.48
CA SER A 6 36.81 -2.74 42.56
C SER A 6 38.26 -2.54 42.11
N MET A 7 38.61 -3.04 40.91
CA MET A 7 39.96 -2.90 40.35
C MET A 7 40.36 -1.44 40.08
N VAL A 8 39.43 -0.58 39.64
CA VAL A 8 39.67 0.86 39.46
C VAL A 8 39.90 1.55 40.81
N ALA A 9 39.15 1.18 41.85
CA ALA A 9 39.33 1.72 43.19
C ALA A 9 40.72 1.38 43.76
N ASP A 10 41.17 0.12 43.60
CA ASP A 10 42.50 -0.34 44.03
C ASP A 10 43.64 0.40 43.32
N LEU A 11 43.55 0.56 42.00
CA LEU A 11 44.54 1.32 41.23
C LEU A 11 44.58 2.80 41.61
N THR A 12 43.42 3.38 41.93
CA THR A 12 43.32 4.78 42.39
C THR A 12 43.99 4.94 43.75
N ARG A 13 43.80 3.99 44.67
CA ARG A 13 44.47 3.95 45.98
C ARG A 13 45.99 3.87 45.83
N GLN A 14 46.48 2.94 45.01
CA GLN A 14 47.92 2.78 44.74
C GLN A 14 48.55 4.05 44.13
N CYS A 15 47.82 4.76 43.27
CA CYS A 15 48.30 6.03 42.72
C CYS A 15 48.44 7.10 43.81
N LYS A 16 47.45 7.23 44.70
CA LYS A 16 47.47 8.19 45.82
C LYS A 16 48.62 7.90 46.80
N GLU A 17 48.82 6.65 47.16
CA GLU A 17 49.91 6.23 48.06
C GLU A 17 51.30 6.59 47.48
N LEU A 18 51.49 6.37 46.17
CA LEU A 18 52.75 6.73 45.49
C LEU A 18 52.92 8.24 45.29
N GLU A 19 51.84 9.00 45.11
CA GLU A 19 51.88 10.46 45.07
C GLU A 19 52.31 11.05 46.42
N GLN A 20 51.74 10.54 47.51
CA GLN A 20 52.12 10.92 48.87
C GLN A 20 53.59 10.58 49.14
N HIS A 21 54.03 9.38 48.78
CA HIS A 21 55.43 8.98 48.92
C HIS A 21 56.38 9.86 48.09
N ASN A 22 56.02 10.21 46.85
CA ASN A 22 56.81 11.11 46.03
C ASN A 22 56.88 12.54 46.61
N ALA A 23 55.78 13.04 47.18
CA ALA A 23 55.76 14.35 47.85
C ALA A 23 56.66 14.36 49.10
N LEU A 24 56.67 13.28 49.89
CA LEU A 24 57.57 13.14 51.04
C LEU A 24 59.04 13.17 50.62
N LEU A 25 59.41 12.43 49.57
CA LEU A 25 60.77 12.43 49.04
C LEU A 25 61.20 13.82 48.53
N GLU A 26 60.29 14.58 47.92
CA GLU A 26 60.55 15.95 47.45
C GLU A 26 60.78 16.91 48.63
N VAL A 27 60.00 16.78 49.71
CA VAL A 27 60.19 17.57 50.94
C VAL A 27 61.52 17.21 51.63
N GLU A 28 61.87 15.93 51.71
CA GLU A 28 63.15 15.48 52.27
C GLU A 28 64.34 16.00 51.46
N LEU A 29 64.26 15.95 50.13
CA LEU A 29 65.27 16.49 49.24
C LEU A 29 65.42 18.01 49.44
N ALA A 30 64.31 18.75 49.53
CA ALA A 30 64.32 20.20 49.77
C ALA A 30 64.94 20.56 51.13
N ARG A 31 64.62 19.80 52.19
CA ARG A 31 65.22 19.98 53.53
C ARG A 31 66.72 19.73 53.51
N LYS A 32 67.16 18.66 52.85
CA LYS A 32 68.59 18.37 52.68
C LYS A 32 69.28 19.49 51.90
N GLN A 33 68.71 19.93 50.77
CA GLN A 33 69.26 21.03 49.97
C GLN A 33 69.42 22.33 50.78
N ALA A 34 68.43 22.71 51.59
CA ALA A 34 68.52 23.89 52.45
C ALA A 34 69.64 23.75 53.49
N PHE A 35 69.75 22.59 54.15
CA PHE A 35 70.82 22.29 55.12
C PHE A 35 72.22 22.35 54.49
N TRP A 36 72.40 21.79 53.28
CA TRP A 36 73.67 21.84 52.56
C TRP A 36 74.05 23.27 52.12
N GLN A 37 73.06 24.08 51.73
CA GLN A 37 73.27 25.49 51.40
C GLN A 37 73.78 26.31 52.60
N GLU A 38 73.22 26.06 53.80
CA GLU A 38 73.67 26.72 55.04
C GLU A 38 75.10 26.34 55.44
N LEU A 39 75.53 25.11 55.13
CA LEU A 39 76.86 24.60 55.46
C LEU A 39 77.93 24.87 54.39
N GLY A 40 77.56 25.37 53.20
CA GLY A 40 78.50 25.62 52.10
C GLY A 40 79.15 24.36 51.51
N LEU A 41 78.55 23.19 51.72
CA LEU A 41 79.07 21.88 51.29
C LEU A 41 78.39 21.43 49.99
N ILE A 42 79.17 20.93 49.03
CA ILE A 42 78.66 20.30 47.79
C ILE A 42 78.81 18.79 47.95
N MET A 43 77.74 18.10 48.38
CA MET A 43 77.69 16.64 48.41
C MET A 43 76.85 16.13 47.24
N ALA A 44 77.52 15.72 46.17
CA ALA A 44 76.87 15.33 44.91
C ALA A 44 76.25 13.91 44.96
N GLU A 45 76.85 12.97 45.68
CA GLU A 45 76.43 11.55 45.64
C GLU A 45 75.06 11.31 46.29
N ASP A 46 74.85 11.79 47.53
CA ASP A 46 73.57 11.64 48.24
C ASP A 46 72.41 12.34 47.50
N GLN A 47 72.68 13.48 46.86
CA GLN A 47 71.67 14.20 46.09
C GLN A 47 71.25 13.41 44.85
N GLU A 48 72.20 12.80 44.14
CA GLU A 48 71.90 11.97 42.98
C GLU A 48 71.06 10.74 43.35
N GLU A 49 71.31 10.10 44.50
CA GLU A 49 70.52 8.96 44.96
C GLU A 49 69.06 9.33 45.23
N HIS A 50 68.80 10.44 45.92
CA HIS A 50 67.44 10.93 46.16
C HIS A 50 66.74 11.35 44.86
N GLU A 51 67.45 12.01 43.94
CA GLU A 51 66.90 12.35 42.63
C GLU A 51 66.64 11.12 41.75
N ARG A 52 67.46 10.06 41.85
CA ARG A 52 67.22 8.76 41.20
C ARG A 52 65.98 8.09 41.79
N ALA A 53 65.80 8.12 43.11
CA ALA A 53 64.61 7.59 43.78
C ALA A 53 63.33 8.32 43.33
N ILE A 54 63.31 9.66 43.35
CA ILE A 54 62.18 10.47 42.85
C ILE A 54 61.89 10.15 41.37
N ARG A 55 62.93 10.06 40.53
CA ARG A 55 62.76 9.68 39.11
C ARG A 55 62.15 8.28 38.95
N ALA A 56 62.55 7.31 39.78
CA ALA A 56 61.99 5.96 39.76
C ALA A 56 60.52 5.94 40.21
N THR A 57 60.18 6.66 41.27
CA THR A 57 58.80 6.77 41.80
C THR A 57 57.89 7.45 40.79
N ARG A 58 58.33 8.55 40.16
CA ARG A 58 57.61 9.22 39.06
C ARG A 58 57.39 8.31 37.86
N ARG A 59 58.36 7.46 37.50
CA ARG A 59 58.20 6.46 36.43
C ARG A 59 57.14 5.41 36.78
N LYS A 60 57.15 4.89 38.02
CA LYS A 60 56.12 3.95 38.51
C LYS A 60 54.73 4.59 38.51
N LEU A 61 54.62 5.83 38.99
CA LEU A 61 53.38 6.60 38.99
C LEU A 61 52.83 6.81 37.57
N ARG A 62 53.68 7.18 36.61
CA ARG A 62 53.28 7.32 35.19
C ARG A 62 52.71 6.02 34.62
N ARG A 63 53.30 4.86 34.95
CA ARG A 63 52.82 3.54 34.50
C ARG A 63 51.46 3.21 35.12
N LEU A 64 51.29 3.44 36.42
CA LEU A 64 50.02 3.19 37.11
C LEU A 64 48.90 4.13 36.65
N LYS A 65 49.19 5.42 36.45
CA LYS A 65 48.24 6.38 35.88
C LYS A 65 47.76 5.99 34.48
N ARG A 66 48.65 5.44 33.64
CA ARG A 66 48.26 4.91 32.32
C ARG A 66 47.29 3.73 32.44
N ARG A 67 47.63 2.75 33.29
CA ARG A 67 46.76 1.59 33.55
C ARG A 67 45.41 2.00 34.14
N LEU A 68 45.40 2.98 35.04
CA LEU A 68 44.18 3.55 35.60
C LEU A 68 43.33 4.21 34.51
N ALA A 69 43.92 5.05 33.65
CA ALA A 69 43.22 5.70 32.56
C ALA A 69 42.63 4.71 31.54
N GLU A 70 43.35 3.64 31.20
CA GLU A 70 42.85 2.57 30.33
C GLU A 70 41.66 1.83 30.97
N ARG A 71 41.74 1.52 32.28
CA ARG A 71 40.68 0.83 33.01
C ARG A 71 39.47 1.72 33.26
N GLN A 72 39.67 3.03 33.48
CA GLN A 72 38.61 4.02 33.56
C GLN A 72 37.89 4.13 32.21
N ARG A 73 38.61 4.28 31.10
CA ARG A 73 37.99 4.27 29.75
C ARG A 73 37.18 3.00 29.48
N PHE A 74 37.69 1.84 29.90
CA PHE A 74 36.94 0.59 29.77
C PHE A 74 35.69 0.56 30.66
N ALA A 75 35.79 1.02 31.90
CA ALA A 75 34.66 1.12 32.82
C ALA A 75 33.62 2.14 32.35
N ASP A 76 34.06 3.26 31.79
CA ASP A 76 33.22 4.33 31.26
C ASP A 76 32.53 3.88 29.97
N ALA A 77 33.23 3.20 29.05
CA ALA A 77 32.62 2.58 27.87
C ALA A 77 31.58 1.50 28.22
N GLN A 78 31.85 0.71 29.27
CA GLN A 78 30.88 -0.28 29.79
C GLN A 78 29.71 0.38 30.52
N ARG A 79 29.93 1.48 31.24
CA ARG A 79 28.87 2.28 31.87
C ARG A 79 28.02 3.03 30.85
N GLU A 80 28.61 3.56 29.79
CA GLU A 80 27.91 4.19 28.66
C GLU A 80 27.05 3.15 27.92
N ALA A 81 27.59 1.94 27.72
CA ALA A 81 26.83 0.80 27.18
C ALA A 81 25.71 0.30 28.11
N ALA A 82 25.81 0.51 29.43
CA ALA A 82 24.83 0.05 30.42
C ALA A 82 23.79 1.12 30.82
N GLN A 83 24.19 2.39 30.94
CA GLN A 83 23.31 3.55 31.26
C GLN A 83 22.43 3.94 30.07
N GLY A 84 22.75 3.46 28.86
CA GLY A 84 21.97 3.69 27.67
C GLY A 84 20.87 2.67 27.41
N ARG A 85 20.77 1.53 28.11
CA ARG A 85 19.76 0.51 27.79
C ARG A 85 18.37 0.95 28.26
N VAL A 86 17.42 0.90 27.33
CA VAL A 86 16.01 1.24 27.54
C VAL A 86 15.16 0.03 27.15
N VAL A 87 14.16 -0.26 27.98
CA VAL A 87 13.13 -1.25 27.70
C VAL A 87 11.85 -0.51 27.33
N LEU A 88 11.28 -0.86 26.19
CA LEU A 88 10.06 -0.30 25.65
C LEU A 88 9.02 -1.41 25.58
N ASP A 89 7.82 -1.18 26.10
CA ASP A 89 6.68 -2.05 25.88
C ASP A 89 5.78 -1.39 24.84
N VAL A 90 5.70 -1.97 23.64
CA VAL A 90 4.89 -1.44 22.55
C VAL A 90 3.71 -2.37 22.33
N GLY A 91 2.51 -1.92 22.69
CA GLY A 91 1.27 -2.70 22.52
C GLY A 91 1.31 -4.09 23.18
N GLY A 92 2.06 -4.26 24.27
CA GLY A 92 2.25 -5.53 24.99
C GLY A 92 3.47 -6.35 24.54
N THR A 93 4.27 -5.85 23.59
CA THR A 93 5.50 -6.50 23.12
C THR A 93 6.73 -5.77 23.61
N ARG A 94 7.64 -6.49 24.29
CA ARG A 94 8.86 -5.90 24.88
C ARG A 94 10.00 -5.79 23.87
N PHE A 95 10.56 -4.59 23.75
CA PHE A 95 11.75 -4.28 22.96
C PHE A 95 12.85 -3.71 23.85
N THR A 96 14.07 -4.24 23.71
CA THR A 96 15.26 -3.71 24.40
C THR A 96 16.17 -3.00 23.42
N THR A 97 16.52 -1.75 23.68
CA THR A 97 17.38 -0.93 22.81
C THR A 97 18.27 -0.01 23.63
N THR A 98 19.08 0.83 22.96
CA THR A 98 19.86 1.88 23.63
C THR A 98 19.37 3.28 23.25
N LEU A 99 19.51 4.24 24.17
CA LEU A 99 19.26 5.68 23.97
C LEU A 99 20.03 6.21 22.75
N SER A 100 21.27 5.75 22.57
CA SER A 100 22.08 6.08 21.39
C SER A 100 21.46 5.61 20.06
N THR A 101 20.72 4.49 20.08
CA THR A 101 20.01 3.98 18.91
C THR A 101 18.72 4.76 18.64
N LEU A 102 18.09 5.29 19.68
CA LEU A 102 16.92 6.16 19.51
C LEU A 102 17.30 7.54 18.92
N GLY A 103 18.56 7.94 19.04
CA GLY A 103 19.11 9.11 18.33
C GLY A 103 18.36 10.41 18.62
N ASP A 104 18.11 11.20 17.59
CA ASP A 104 17.33 12.46 17.67
C ASP A 104 15.82 12.25 17.44
N SER A 105 15.33 11.00 17.48
CA SER A 105 13.91 10.73 17.27
C SER A 105 13.07 11.26 18.44
N VAL A 106 11.77 11.47 18.19
CA VAL A 106 10.81 11.87 19.23
C VAL A 106 10.79 10.87 20.39
N LEU A 107 11.12 9.59 20.12
CA LEU A 107 11.27 8.56 21.15
C LEU A 107 12.39 8.88 22.13
N ALA A 108 13.51 9.43 21.65
CA ALA A 108 14.61 9.80 22.54
C ALA A 108 14.20 10.96 23.46
N ALA A 109 13.39 11.90 22.97
CA ALA A 109 12.86 13.02 23.75
C ALA A 109 12.02 12.56 24.96
N LEU A 110 11.30 11.43 24.83
CA LEU A 110 10.59 10.80 25.95
C LEU A 110 11.54 10.47 27.12
N PHE A 111 12.81 10.19 26.84
CA PHE A 111 13.80 9.81 27.86
C PHE A 111 14.71 10.96 28.33
N TYR A 112 14.69 12.13 27.67
CA TYR A 112 15.50 13.28 28.05
C TYR A 112 14.85 14.17 29.14
N GLY A 113 13.54 14.04 29.39
CA GLY A 113 12.77 14.78 30.41
C GLY A 113 12.42 13.98 31.67
N ARG A 114 13.41 13.31 32.28
CA ARG A 114 13.29 12.30 33.37
C ARG A 114 12.56 12.70 34.68
N GLN A 115 11.81 13.80 34.77
CA GLN A 115 11.20 14.23 36.04
C GLN A 115 9.74 13.80 36.27
N ASP A 116 8.98 13.38 35.26
CA ASP A 116 7.52 13.14 35.41
C ASP A 116 7.02 11.74 34.97
N LEU A 117 7.90 10.75 34.74
CA LEU A 117 7.51 9.44 34.17
C LEU A 117 7.19 8.33 35.18
N ASP A 118 7.22 8.61 36.50
CA ASP A 118 6.98 7.60 37.55
C ASP A 118 5.61 6.91 37.44
N GLU A 119 4.65 7.47 36.68
CA GLU A 119 3.31 6.88 36.47
C GLU A 119 3.21 5.95 35.25
N THR A 120 4.22 5.91 34.36
CA THR A 120 4.17 5.14 33.08
C THR A 120 5.20 4.01 32.97
N VAL A 121 5.95 3.78 34.03
CA VAL A 121 7.01 2.78 34.09
C VAL A 121 6.51 1.58 34.88
N ASP A 122 6.49 0.41 34.24
CA ASP A 122 6.15 -0.84 34.92
C ASP A 122 7.22 -1.22 35.96
N ASP A 123 6.92 -2.16 36.88
CA ASP A 123 7.84 -2.67 37.90
C ASP A 123 9.20 -3.14 37.35
N ASP A 124 9.24 -3.50 36.05
CA ASP A 124 10.43 -3.94 35.31
C ASP A 124 11.25 -2.79 34.69
N GLY A 125 10.82 -1.52 34.83
CA GLY A 125 11.49 -0.37 34.24
C GLY A 125 11.18 -0.12 32.75
N ALA A 126 10.11 -0.74 32.22
CA ALA A 126 9.70 -0.59 30.82
C ALA A 126 8.75 0.60 30.64
N VAL A 127 8.95 1.39 29.59
CA VAL A 127 8.04 2.47 29.21
C VAL A 127 7.00 1.95 28.23
N PHE A 128 5.71 2.09 28.59
CA PHE A 128 4.60 1.66 27.76
C PHE A 128 4.29 2.64 26.63
N ILE A 129 4.07 2.11 25.43
CA ILE A 129 3.72 2.84 24.21
C ILE A 129 2.51 2.15 23.59
N ASP A 130 1.37 2.83 23.56
CA ASP A 130 0.11 2.33 22.99
C ASP A 130 0.12 2.43 21.45
N ARG A 131 0.90 1.55 20.80
CA ARG A 131 1.10 1.52 19.34
C ARG A 131 1.28 0.09 18.82
N ASP A 132 1.28 -0.06 17.49
CA ASP A 132 1.44 -1.36 16.84
C ASP A 132 2.89 -1.88 16.95
N PRO A 133 3.11 -3.06 17.57
CA PRO A 133 4.44 -3.63 17.71
C PRO A 133 5.07 -4.06 16.38
N GLN A 134 4.27 -4.41 15.36
CA GLN A 134 4.81 -4.84 14.07
C GLN A 134 5.46 -3.69 13.30
N ALA A 135 4.77 -2.56 13.19
CA ALA A 135 5.33 -1.34 12.62
C ALA A 135 6.54 -0.84 13.41
N PHE A 136 6.48 -0.89 14.74
CA PHE A 136 7.57 -0.45 15.60
C PHE A 136 8.84 -1.29 15.43
N ALA A 137 8.73 -2.61 15.23
CA ALA A 137 9.89 -3.46 14.99
C ALA A 137 10.71 -3.02 13.76
N HIS A 138 10.01 -2.60 12.69
CA HIS A 138 10.65 -2.08 11.48
C HIS A 138 11.31 -0.71 11.69
N ILE A 139 10.68 0.18 12.46
CA ILE A 139 11.25 1.46 12.87
C ILE A 139 12.52 1.24 13.69
N LEU A 140 12.47 0.32 14.67
CA LEU A 140 13.60 0.01 15.51
C LEU A 140 14.75 -0.63 14.72
N GLN A 141 14.45 -1.45 13.72
CA GLN A 141 15.45 -2.00 12.81
C GLN A 141 16.11 -0.89 11.99
N TRP A 142 15.34 0.06 11.46
CA TRP A 142 15.87 1.21 10.74
C TRP A 142 16.75 2.09 11.63
N LEU A 143 16.32 2.38 12.86
CA LEU A 143 17.13 3.13 13.84
C LEU A 143 18.48 2.44 14.15
N ARG A 144 18.54 1.11 14.07
CA ARG A 144 19.78 0.34 14.31
C ARG A 144 20.71 0.30 13.12
N THR A 145 20.18 0.12 11.91
CA THR A 145 20.98 -0.20 10.73
C THR A 145 21.05 0.93 9.71
N GLY A 146 20.13 1.90 9.78
CA GLY A 146 19.89 2.92 8.75
C GLY A 146 19.31 2.34 7.46
N VAL A 147 18.97 1.05 7.41
CA VAL A 147 18.47 0.38 6.21
C VAL A 147 16.95 0.41 6.20
N VAL A 148 16.38 0.90 5.10
CA VAL A 148 14.92 0.92 4.92
C VAL A 148 14.37 -0.50 4.91
N PRO A 149 13.38 -0.81 5.76
CA PRO A 149 12.76 -2.13 5.79
C PRO A 149 12.01 -2.39 4.48
N LEU A 150 12.25 -3.55 3.88
CA LEU A 150 11.54 -3.99 2.68
C LEU A 150 10.20 -4.60 3.10
N VAL A 151 9.15 -3.79 3.12
CA VAL A 151 7.77 -4.26 3.33
C VAL A 151 7.21 -4.68 1.97
N HIS A 152 6.48 -5.79 1.88
CA HIS A 152 5.86 -6.25 0.63
C HIS A 152 4.34 -6.02 0.60
N ASP A 153 3.72 -5.90 1.77
CA ASP A 153 2.30 -5.62 1.89
C ASP A 153 2.03 -4.12 1.90
N ALA A 154 1.17 -3.66 0.98
CA ALA A 154 0.81 -2.26 0.84
C ALA A 154 0.06 -1.73 2.08
N ALA A 155 -0.69 -2.56 2.79
CA ALA A 155 -1.38 -2.16 4.02
C ALA A 155 -0.38 -1.89 5.14
N GLN A 156 0.57 -2.81 5.37
CA GLN A 156 1.64 -2.65 6.35
C GLN A 156 2.54 -1.46 6.04
N ARG A 157 2.86 -1.20 4.76
CA ARG A 157 3.68 -0.05 4.36
C ARG A 157 3.01 1.29 4.71
N LYS A 158 1.69 1.39 4.51
CA LYS A 158 0.94 2.61 4.89
C LYS A 158 0.95 2.84 6.41
N THR A 159 0.73 1.78 7.19
CA THR A 159 0.83 1.85 8.66
C THR A 159 2.23 2.29 9.08
N LEU A 160 3.27 1.72 8.46
CA LEU A 160 4.66 2.06 8.76
C LEU A 160 5.00 3.52 8.43
N ILE A 161 4.47 4.07 7.34
CA ILE A 161 4.64 5.49 6.98
C ILE A 161 4.01 6.40 8.06
N LEU A 162 2.79 6.08 8.50
CA LEU A 162 2.11 6.85 9.56
C LEU A 162 2.90 6.83 10.87
N GLU A 163 3.44 5.67 11.24
CA GLU A 163 4.25 5.54 12.45
C GLU A 163 5.62 6.24 12.29
N ALA A 164 6.26 6.18 11.13
CA ALA A 164 7.51 6.92 10.87
C ALA A 164 7.32 8.44 11.01
N VAL A 165 6.19 8.98 10.51
CA VAL A 165 5.80 10.39 10.70
C VAL A 165 5.58 10.71 12.18
N HIS A 166 4.91 9.81 12.92
CA HIS A 166 4.65 10.01 14.35
C HIS A 166 5.95 10.17 15.15
N TYR A 167 6.99 9.40 14.81
CA TYR A 167 8.30 9.48 15.47
C TYR A 167 9.25 10.53 14.89
N GLY A 168 8.81 11.33 13.91
CA GLY A 168 9.60 12.40 13.29
C GLY A 168 10.74 11.89 12.40
N LEU A 169 10.56 10.74 11.74
CA LEU A 169 11.58 10.10 10.91
C LEU A 169 11.43 10.48 9.44
N ASP A 170 11.83 11.70 9.08
CA ASP A 170 11.61 12.29 7.75
C ASP A 170 12.30 11.51 6.61
N GLN A 171 13.52 11.02 6.86
CA GLN A 171 14.29 10.25 5.88
C GLN A 171 13.60 8.92 5.54
N LEU A 172 13.22 8.16 6.58
CA LEU A 172 12.50 6.90 6.43
C LEU A 172 11.16 7.10 5.71
N THR A 173 10.43 8.16 6.07
CA THR A 173 9.13 8.50 5.47
C THR A 173 9.28 8.74 3.96
N SER A 174 10.25 9.57 3.57
CA SER A 174 10.51 9.91 2.16
C SER A 174 10.86 8.67 1.33
N GLU A 175 11.67 7.77 1.88
CA GLU A 175 12.10 6.55 1.19
C GLU A 175 10.96 5.51 1.07
N LEU A 176 10.12 5.36 2.09
CA LEU A 176 8.94 4.48 2.03
C LEU A 176 7.89 4.99 1.05
N GLU A 177 7.69 6.30 0.95
CA GLU A 177 6.82 6.91 -0.06
C GLU A 177 7.34 6.69 -1.49
N LEU A 178 8.66 6.75 -1.69
CA LEU A 178 9.27 6.45 -2.98
C LEU A 178 9.05 4.98 -3.38
N GLN A 179 9.17 4.05 -2.43
CA GLN A 179 8.86 2.64 -2.66
C GLN A 179 7.38 2.44 -3.04
N ALA A 180 6.47 3.12 -2.35
CA ALA A 180 5.04 3.07 -2.66
C ALA A 180 4.74 3.59 -4.07
N LYS A 181 5.35 4.72 -4.46
CA LYS A 181 5.21 5.28 -5.82
C LYS A 181 5.72 4.32 -6.89
N HIS A 182 6.88 3.69 -6.66
CA HIS A 182 7.45 2.72 -7.60
C HIS A 182 6.56 1.47 -7.74
N GLU A 183 5.95 0.99 -6.65
CA GLU A 183 4.97 -0.11 -6.71
C GLU A 183 3.68 0.29 -7.45
N GLU A 184 3.15 1.48 -7.21
CA GLU A 184 1.99 2.01 -7.94
C GLU A 184 2.29 2.22 -9.43
N GLU A 185 3.50 2.64 -9.80
CA GLU A 185 3.95 2.74 -11.18
C GLU A 185 4.08 1.37 -11.84
N VAL A 186 4.66 0.39 -11.15
CA VAL A 186 4.77 -1.00 -11.64
C VAL A 186 3.39 -1.64 -11.78
N ASP A 187 2.47 -1.40 -10.86
CA ASP A 187 1.10 -1.92 -10.96
C ASP A 187 0.27 -1.17 -11.99
N ASN A 188 0.48 0.14 -12.17
CA ASN A 188 -0.08 0.88 -13.31
C ASN A 188 0.50 0.41 -14.64
N GLU A 189 1.78 0.04 -14.70
CA GLU A 189 2.39 -0.55 -15.88
C GLU A 189 1.90 -1.97 -16.13
N LYS A 190 1.76 -2.81 -15.10
CA LYS A 190 1.12 -4.13 -15.22
C LYS A 190 -0.33 -3.98 -15.67
N GLN A 191 -1.08 -3.04 -15.12
CA GLN A 191 -2.45 -2.74 -15.53
C GLN A 191 -2.49 -2.17 -16.95
N LYS A 192 -1.56 -1.29 -17.36
CA LYS A 192 -1.42 -0.82 -18.74
C LYS A 192 -1.00 -1.94 -19.68
N GLN A 193 -0.13 -2.85 -19.27
CA GLN A 193 0.28 -4.04 -20.03
C GLN A 193 -0.84 -5.08 -20.09
N GLN A 194 -1.68 -5.19 -19.07
CA GLN A 194 -2.84 -6.07 -19.00
C GLN A 194 -4.00 -5.49 -19.80
N LYS A 195 -4.18 -4.17 -19.81
CA LYS A 195 -5.10 -3.42 -20.67
C LYS A 195 -4.60 -3.38 -22.13
N LYS A 196 -3.28 -3.33 -22.38
CA LYS A 196 -2.65 -3.56 -23.70
C LYS A 196 -2.71 -5.03 -24.12
N LYS A 197 -2.69 -6.01 -23.19
CA LYS A 197 -2.97 -7.42 -23.46
C LYS A 197 -4.47 -7.68 -23.69
N ARG A 198 -5.39 -6.88 -23.13
CA ARG A 198 -6.85 -6.94 -23.42
C ARG A 198 -7.17 -6.25 -24.74
N ARG A 199 -6.57 -5.07 -25.02
CA ARG A 199 -6.70 -4.35 -26.31
C ARG A 199 -5.89 -5.01 -27.45
N GLY A 200 -4.79 -5.70 -27.12
CA GLY A 200 -3.93 -6.47 -28.03
C GLY A 200 -4.21 -7.98 -28.06
N LYS A 201 -5.23 -8.47 -27.34
CA LYS A 201 -5.86 -9.78 -27.56
C LYS A 201 -6.99 -9.72 -28.59
N SER A 202 -7.15 -8.61 -29.31
CA SER A 202 -7.72 -8.70 -30.65
C SER A 202 -6.68 -9.36 -31.56
N ARG A 203 -6.92 -10.64 -31.89
CA ARG A 203 -6.10 -11.57 -32.71
C ARG A 203 -5.10 -12.50 -32.01
N ARG A 204 -5.44 -13.08 -30.86
CA ARG A 204 -5.21 -14.54 -30.73
C ARG A 204 -6.54 -15.20 -31.02
N LYS A 205 -6.64 -15.91 -32.15
CA LYS A 205 -7.80 -16.73 -32.54
C LYS A 205 -8.21 -17.55 -31.32
N VAL A 206 -9.21 -17.11 -30.56
CA VAL A 206 -9.99 -18.04 -29.74
C VAL A 206 -10.66 -18.90 -30.80
N GLY A 207 -10.18 -20.13 -30.95
CA GLY A 207 -10.81 -21.06 -31.87
C GLY A 207 -12.20 -21.31 -31.33
N TRP A 208 -13.19 -20.62 -31.90
CA TRP A 208 -14.58 -20.93 -31.65
C TRP A 208 -14.77 -22.43 -31.89
N VAL A 209 -15.48 -23.10 -30.99
CA VAL A 209 -15.81 -24.51 -31.20
C VAL A 209 -16.86 -24.56 -32.30
N LYS A 210 -16.49 -25.08 -33.48
CA LYS A 210 -17.45 -25.29 -34.57
C LYS A 210 -18.51 -26.30 -34.11
N VAL A 211 -19.76 -25.87 -34.11
CA VAL A 211 -20.91 -26.73 -33.85
C VAL A 211 -21.43 -27.25 -35.19
N THR A 212 -21.71 -28.55 -35.29
CA THR A 212 -22.37 -29.11 -36.48
C THR A 212 -23.90 -29.00 -36.35
N ASN A 213 -24.62 -28.99 -37.48
CA ASN A 213 -26.09 -28.96 -37.46
C ASN A 213 -26.70 -30.10 -36.63
N ALA A 214 -26.07 -31.28 -36.63
CA ALA A 214 -26.51 -32.40 -35.81
C ALA A 214 -26.36 -32.13 -34.31
N GLN A 215 -25.24 -31.55 -33.88
CA GLN A 215 -25.01 -31.16 -32.48
C GLN A 215 -25.97 -30.04 -32.05
N PHE A 216 -26.25 -29.09 -32.94
CA PHE A 216 -27.22 -28.02 -32.70
C PHE A 216 -28.63 -28.56 -32.50
N LEU A 217 -29.10 -29.40 -33.42
CA LEU A 217 -30.43 -30.01 -33.37
C LEU A 217 -30.59 -30.92 -32.14
N ASP A 218 -29.55 -31.67 -31.77
CA ASP A 218 -29.56 -32.47 -30.54
C ASP A 218 -29.71 -31.60 -29.28
N LEU A 219 -29.03 -30.45 -29.24
CA LEU A 219 -29.11 -29.54 -28.09
C LEU A 219 -30.50 -28.90 -27.96
N VAL A 220 -31.07 -28.49 -29.09
CA VAL A 220 -32.37 -27.78 -29.18
C VAL A 220 -33.55 -28.71 -28.94
N ASN A 221 -33.47 -29.97 -29.38
CA ASN A 221 -34.57 -30.94 -29.27
C ASN A 221 -34.62 -31.65 -27.90
N ARG A 222 -33.64 -31.44 -27.01
CA ARG A 222 -33.69 -31.97 -25.65
C ARG A 222 -34.79 -31.28 -24.83
N PRO A 223 -35.54 -32.04 -23.99
CA PRO A 223 -36.62 -31.46 -23.20
C PRO A 223 -36.12 -30.35 -22.25
N PRO A 224 -36.91 -29.28 -22.05
CA PRO A 224 -36.46 -28.04 -21.44
C PRO A 224 -36.37 -28.17 -19.92
N HIS A 225 -35.24 -28.69 -19.41
CA HIS A 225 -35.01 -28.77 -17.96
C HIS A 225 -33.80 -27.95 -17.47
N GLY A 226 -33.14 -27.22 -18.37
CA GLY A 226 -32.09 -26.26 -18.04
C GLY A 226 -31.75 -25.43 -19.27
N GLY A 227 -31.42 -24.15 -19.08
CA GLY A 227 -31.08 -23.27 -20.20
C GLY A 227 -30.01 -23.89 -21.11
N LEU A 228 -30.18 -23.72 -22.43
CA LEU A 228 -29.23 -24.21 -23.44
C LEU A 228 -27.84 -23.61 -23.20
N LYS A 229 -26.77 -24.41 -23.31
CA LYS A 229 -25.39 -23.96 -23.04
C LYS A 229 -24.56 -24.05 -24.32
N PHE A 230 -24.17 -22.90 -24.86
CA PHE A 230 -23.40 -22.77 -26.10
C PHE A 230 -22.01 -22.14 -25.90
N ASN A 231 -21.56 -21.96 -24.67
CA ASN A 231 -20.36 -21.17 -24.32
C ASN A 231 -19.15 -21.44 -25.25
N GLY A 232 -18.63 -20.40 -25.91
CA GLY A 232 -17.44 -20.54 -26.76
C GLY A 232 -17.68 -21.07 -28.18
N CYS A 233 -18.94 -21.22 -28.62
CA CYS A 233 -19.28 -21.84 -29.91
C CYS A 233 -19.29 -20.85 -31.09
N ASP A 234 -18.96 -21.39 -32.27
CA ASP A 234 -19.22 -20.75 -33.57
C ASP A 234 -20.64 -21.10 -34.00
N LEU A 235 -21.54 -20.12 -33.96
CA LEU A 235 -22.96 -20.28 -34.31
C LEU A 235 -23.32 -19.43 -35.54
N ARG A 236 -22.33 -19.01 -36.33
CA ARG A 236 -22.57 -18.23 -37.55
C ARG A 236 -23.35 -19.04 -38.57
N GLY A 237 -24.36 -18.40 -39.17
CA GLY A 237 -25.20 -18.99 -40.22
C GLY A 237 -26.26 -19.98 -39.71
N PHE A 238 -26.40 -20.16 -38.40
CA PHE A 238 -27.55 -20.87 -37.83
C PHE A 238 -28.78 -19.97 -37.83
N ASP A 239 -29.95 -20.58 -37.99
CA ASP A 239 -31.23 -19.89 -37.91
C ASP A 239 -31.83 -20.12 -36.51
N PHE A 240 -32.03 -19.02 -35.79
CA PHE A 240 -32.69 -19.00 -34.48
C PHE A 240 -34.02 -18.25 -34.52
N HIS A 241 -34.60 -18.06 -35.71
CA HIS A 241 -35.88 -17.43 -35.91
C HIS A 241 -36.97 -18.04 -35.02
N ALA A 242 -37.64 -17.18 -34.25
CA ALA A 242 -38.74 -17.54 -33.34
C ALA A 242 -38.41 -18.64 -32.30
N MET A 243 -37.12 -18.93 -32.04
CA MET A 243 -36.73 -20.00 -31.11
C MET A 243 -36.95 -19.62 -29.63
N HIS A 244 -37.22 -20.63 -28.82
CA HIS A 244 -37.35 -20.53 -27.37
C HIS A 244 -35.99 -20.70 -26.69
N LEU A 245 -35.29 -19.58 -26.44
CA LEU A 245 -33.92 -19.55 -25.90
C LEU A 245 -33.87 -18.91 -24.50
N ARG A 246 -34.94 -19.08 -23.72
CA ARG A 246 -35.05 -18.47 -22.38
C ARG A 246 -33.92 -19.00 -21.48
N ARG A 247 -33.20 -18.09 -20.83
CA ARG A 247 -32.06 -18.40 -19.95
C ARG A 247 -30.95 -19.21 -20.62
N ALA A 248 -30.84 -19.15 -21.96
CA ALA A 248 -29.73 -19.75 -22.67
C ALA A 248 -28.42 -19.03 -22.34
N ASN A 249 -27.33 -19.78 -22.27
CA ASN A 249 -25.99 -19.27 -22.06
C ASN A 249 -25.23 -19.30 -23.38
N PHE A 250 -24.99 -18.11 -23.91
CA PHE A 250 -24.20 -17.87 -25.11
C PHE A 250 -22.85 -17.23 -24.79
N HIS A 251 -22.39 -17.25 -23.54
CA HIS A 251 -21.17 -16.56 -23.13
C HIS A 251 -20.00 -16.84 -24.08
N ARG A 252 -19.43 -15.78 -24.66
CA ARG A 252 -18.36 -15.84 -25.67
C ARG A 252 -18.73 -16.69 -26.90
N CYS A 253 -19.90 -16.47 -27.51
CA CYS A 253 -20.27 -17.08 -28.80
C CYS A 253 -20.07 -16.13 -29.99
N ASP A 254 -19.84 -16.71 -31.18
CA ASP A 254 -19.89 -15.99 -32.45
C ASP A 254 -21.27 -16.18 -33.08
N LEU A 255 -22.08 -15.12 -33.00
CA LEU A 255 -23.42 -15.01 -33.58
C LEU A 255 -23.44 -13.99 -34.73
N THR A 256 -22.29 -13.77 -35.38
CA THR A 256 -22.19 -12.81 -36.50
C THR A 256 -23.13 -13.20 -37.63
N GLY A 257 -23.99 -12.28 -38.05
CA GLY A 257 -24.94 -12.46 -39.16
C GLY A 257 -26.08 -13.47 -38.89
N VAL A 258 -26.30 -13.85 -37.64
CA VAL A 258 -27.33 -14.82 -37.25
C VAL A 258 -28.72 -14.19 -37.30
N ASP A 259 -29.72 -14.99 -37.71
CA ASP A 259 -31.12 -14.61 -37.64
C ASP A 259 -31.74 -15.01 -36.29
N LEU A 260 -32.02 -14.00 -35.46
CA LEU A 260 -32.69 -14.10 -34.16
C LEU A 260 -34.05 -13.40 -34.17
N ARG A 261 -34.64 -13.18 -35.35
CA ARG A 261 -35.94 -12.50 -35.46
C ARG A 261 -37.00 -13.19 -34.62
N HIS A 262 -37.71 -12.43 -33.80
CA HIS A 262 -38.75 -12.94 -32.89
C HIS A 262 -38.29 -14.02 -31.89
N ALA A 263 -36.99 -14.21 -31.68
CA ALA A 263 -36.47 -15.15 -30.70
C ALA A 263 -36.82 -14.74 -29.27
N LYS A 264 -37.09 -15.71 -28.39
CA LYS A 264 -37.39 -15.47 -26.96
C LYS A 264 -36.16 -15.71 -26.11
N LEU A 265 -35.41 -14.65 -25.82
CA LEU A 265 -34.11 -14.65 -25.13
C LEU A 265 -34.21 -14.11 -23.68
N ASN A 266 -35.40 -14.10 -23.09
CA ASN A 266 -35.63 -13.57 -21.75
C ASN A 266 -34.65 -14.18 -20.73
N GLY A 267 -33.86 -13.33 -20.07
CA GLY A 267 -32.84 -13.75 -19.09
C GLY A 267 -31.66 -14.56 -19.65
N ALA A 268 -31.40 -14.51 -20.96
CA ALA A 268 -30.23 -15.14 -21.56
C ALA A 268 -28.92 -14.41 -21.20
N CYS A 269 -27.80 -15.13 -21.23
CA CYS A 269 -26.46 -14.58 -21.03
C CYS A 269 -25.75 -14.46 -22.38
N LEU A 270 -25.52 -13.22 -22.84
CA LEU A 270 -24.82 -12.85 -24.07
C LEU A 270 -23.52 -12.07 -23.77
N VAL A 271 -22.93 -12.29 -22.59
CA VAL A 271 -21.72 -11.60 -22.14
C VAL A 271 -20.53 -11.95 -23.04
N GLU A 272 -19.80 -10.92 -23.50
CA GLU A 272 -18.66 -11.02 -24.43
C GLU A 272 -18.98 -11.74 -25.77
N CYS A 273 -20.23 -11.68 -26.25
CA CYS A 273 -20.65 -12.26 -27.54
C CYS A 273 -20.34 -11.35 -28.74
N CYS A 274 -20.15 -11.96 -29.92
CA CYS A 274 -20.11 -11.24 -31.20
C CYS A 274 -21.45 -11.34 -31.92
N LEU A 275 -22.23 -10.25 -31.92
CA LEU A 275 -23.55 -10.11 -32.56
C LEU A 275 -23.51 -9.16 -33.77
N ARG A 276 -22.34 -9.00 -34.40
CA ARG A 276 -22.19 -8.12 -35.56
C ARG A 276 -23.11 -8.55 -36.69
N ASP A 277 -23.78 -7.59 -37.31
CA ASP A 277 -24.71 -7.85 -38.43
C ASP A 277 -25.84 -8.85 -38.11
N ALA A 278 -26.08 -9.17 -36.84
CA ALA A 278 -27.14 -10.09 -36.43
C ALA A 278 -28.52 -9.41 -36.53
N ASN A 279 -29.54 -10.19 -36.90
CA ASN A 279 -30.91 -9.70 -36.98
C ASN A 279 -31.70 -10.12 -35.74
N LEU A 280 -31.88 -9.21 -34.80
CA LEU A 280 -32.67 -9.39 -33.58
C LEU A 280 -34.02 -8.65 -33.65
N SER A 281 -34.52 -8.35 -34.85
CA SER A 281 -35.76 -7.59 -34.98
C SER A 281 -36.95 -8.35 -34.38
N GLY A 282 -37.73 -7.64 -33.56
CA GLY A 282 -38.86 -8.22 -32.81
C GLY A 282 -38.48 -9.26 -31.75
N ALA A 283 -37.19 -9.42 -31.40
CA ALA A 283 -36.75 -10.36 -30.38
C ALA A 283 -37.13 -9.89 -28.96
N VAL A 284 -37.40 -10.84 -28.07
CA VAL A 284 -37.68 -10.57 -26.66
C VAL A 284 -36.39 -10.78 -25.84
N LEU A 285 -35.76 -9.68 -25.44
CA LEU A 285 -34.47 -9.60 -24.75
C LEU A 285 -34.63 -9.09 -23.31
N SER A 286 -35.82 -9.20 -22.72
CA SER A 286 -36.09 -8.71 -21.37
C SER A 286 -35.16 -9.38 -20.34
N GLY A 287 -34.42 -8.58 -19.57
CA GLY A 287 -33.48 -9.05 -18.54
C GLY A 287 -32.24 -9.76 -19.09
N VAL A 288 -31.88 -9.55 -20.36
CA VAL A 288 -30.68 -10.15 -20.97
C VAL A 288 -29.40 -9.48 -20.43
N ASP A 289 -28.32 -10.24 -20.30
CA ASP A 289 -27.00 -9.70 -20.00
C ASP A 289 -26.15 -9.60 -21.29
N LEU A 290 -25.91 -8.38 -21.76
CA LEU A 290 -25.12 -8.02 -22.94
C LEU A 290 -23.79 -7.35 -22.54
N THR A 291 -23.30 -7.57 -21.31
CA THR A 291 -22.04 -6.96 -20.86
C THR A 291 -20.88 -7.27 -21.80
N ASP A 292 -20.15 -6.23 -22.23
CA ASP A 292 -19.04 -6.31 -23.19
C ASP A 292 -19.38 -7.01 -24.53
N ALA A 293 -20.66 -7.05 -24.94
CA ALA A 293 -21.07 -7.64 -26.22
C ALA A 293 -20.83 -6.69 -27.41
N ASP A 294 -20.47 -7.25 -28.56
CA ASP A 294 -20.25 -6.52 -29.81
C ASP A 294 -21.49 -6.60 -30.70
N CYS A 295 -22.36 -5.60 -30.63
CA CYS A 295 -23.64 -5.52 -31.33
C CYS A 295 -23.58 -4.56 -32.54
N ARG A 296 -22.40 -4.33 -33.11
CA ARG A 296 -22.24 -3.37 -34.20
C ARG A 296 -23.03 -3.79 -35.43
N ARG A 297 -23.75 -2.85 -36.04
CA ARG A 297 -24.63 -3.08 -37.20
C ARG A 297 -25.72 -4.13 -36.97
N ALA A 298 -26.01 -4.51 -35.72
CA ALA A 298 -27.11 -5.40 -35.41
C ALA A 298 -28.46 -4.70 -35.66
N ASP A 299 -29.46 -5.47 -36.08
CA ASP A 299 -30.83 -4.98 -36.23
C ASP A 299 -31.65 -5.33 -34.98
N LEU A 300 -31.92 -4.35 -34.12
CA LEU A 300 -32.73 -4.46 -32.91
C LEU A 300 -34.10 -3.78 -33.08
N THR A 301 -34.56 -3.61 -34.31
CA THR A 301 -35.85 -2.96 -34.62
C THR A 301 -37.01 -3.70 -33.96
N ASN A 302 -37.88 -3.00 -33.23
CA ASN A 302 -38.98 -3.56 -32.43
C ASN A 302 -38.55 -4.58 -31.35
N ALA A 303 -37.29 -4.61 -30.91
CA ALA A 303 -36.84 -5.53 -29.87
C ALA A 303 -37.23 -5.04 -28.45
N ASP A 304 -37.50 -5.98 -27.54
CA ASP A 304 -37.81 -5.70 -26.13
C ASP A 304 -36.58 -5.91 -25.25
N LEU A 305 -35.89 -4.84 -24.89
CA LEU A 305 -34.66 -4.82 -24.07
C LEU A 305 -34.93 -4.40 -22.62
N ARG A 306 -36.16 -4.53 -22.12
CA ARG A 306 -36.49 -4.09 -20.75
C ARG A 306 -35.65 -4.79 -19.69
N GLY A 307 -35.03 -4.03 -18.81
CA GLY A 307 -34.15 -4.54 -17.75
C GLY A 307 -32.85 -5.20 -18.25
N ALA A 308 -32.47 -5.00 -19.51
CA ALA A 308 -31.22 -5.53 -20.06
C ALA A 308 -29.99 -4.86 -19.43
N VAL A 309 -28.89 -5.60 -19.29
CA VAL A 309 -27.59 -5.08 -18.85
C VAL A 309 -26.72 -4.82 -20.09
N LEU A 310 -26.37 -3.56 -20.35
CA LEU A 310 -25.63 -3.11 -21.53
C LEU A 310 -24.24 -2.53 -21.20
N SER A 311 -23.70 -2.81 -20.02
CA SER A 311 -22.40 -2.29 -19.58
C SER A 311 -21.27 -2.70 -20.55
N GLY A 312 -20.59 -1.75 -21.17
CA GLY A 312 -19.48 -2.04 -22.11
C GLY A 312 -19.91 -2.58 -23.48
N ALA A 313 -21.22 -2.69 -23.76
CA ALA A 313 -21.71 -3.14 -25.05
C ALA A 313 -21.43 -2.10 -26.16
N ASP A 314 -20.98 -2.58 -27.34
CA ASP A 314 -20.76 -1.75 -28.52
C ASP A 314 -21.98 -1.84 -29.45
N LEU A 315 -22.81 -0.79 -29.43
CA LEU A 315 -24.00 -0.64 -30.27
C LEU A 315 -23.76 0.29 -31.48
N SER A 316 -22.50 0.49 -31.89
CA SER A 316 -22.19 1.37 -33.02
C SER A 316 -22.87 0.89 -34.31
N GLU A 317 -23.59 1.77 -35.00
CA GLU A 317 -24.34 1.48 -36.23
C GLU A 317 -25.49 0.46 -36.07
N ALA A 318 -25.88 0.11 -34.85
CA ALA A 318 -27.05 -0.75 -34.61
C ALA A 318 -28.36 0.00 -34.92
N LYS A 319 -29.35 -0.71 -35.46
CA LYS A 319 -30.72 -0.17 -35.66
C LYS A 319 -31.55 -0.42 -34.42
N LEU A 320 -32.08 0.63 -33.81
CA LEU A 320 -32.87 0.55 -32.57
C LEU A 320 -34.31 1.09 -32.77
N ASP A 321 -34.78 1.13 -34.01
CA ASP A 321 -36.08 1.71 -34.34
C ASP A 321 -37.20 0.98 -33.59
N ARG A 322 -37.97 1.71 -32.77
CA ARG A 322 -39.05 1.17 -31.94
C ARG A 322 -38.61 0.08 -30.94
N ALA A 323 -37.32 0.03 -30.57
CA ALA A 323 -36.86 -0.83 -29.49
C ALA A 323 -37.32 -0.29 -28.12
N VAL A 324 -37.69 -1.17 -27.20
CA VAL A 324 -38.11 -0.81 -25.84
C VAL A 324 -36.95 -0.99 -24.88
N LEU A 325 -36.52 0.07 -24.19
CA LEU A 325 -35.30 0.10 -23.36
C LEU A 325 -35.57 0.41 -21.87
N ASP A 326 -36.80 0.26 -21.40
CA ASP A 326 -37.17 0.62 -20.03
C ASP A 326 -36.31 -0.16 -19.01
N ASP A 327 -35.79 0.53 -17.99
CA ASP A 327 -34.93 -0.03 -16.94
C ASP A 327 -33.62 -0.70 -17.43
N ALA A 328 -33.17 -0.44 -18.67
CA ALA A 328 -31.88 -0.92 -19.13
C ALA A 328 -30.73 -0.30 -18.32
N ARG A 329 -29.81 -1.13 -17.82
CA ARG A 329 -28.68 -0.70 -16.98
C ARG A 329 -27.43 -0.52 -17.83
N SER A 330 -26.90 0.70 -17.89
CA SER A 330 -25.63 1.02 -18.56
C SER A 330 -24.70 1.79 -17.64
N ALA A 331 -23.52 1.24 -17.34
CA ALA A 331 -22.46 1.95 -16.63
C ALA A 331 -21.52 2.73 -17.58
N GLU A 332 -21.38 2.26 -18.82
CA GLU A 332 -20.47 2.80 -19.83
C GLU A 332 -20.94 2.31 -21.21
N LEU A 333 -21.75 3.11 -21.92
CA LEU A 333 -22.13 2.84 -23.32
C LEU A 333 -21.13 3.54 -24.23
N VAL A 334 -20.57 2.82 -25.22
CA VAL A 334 -19.78 3.47 -26.27
C VAL A 334 -20.76 4.23 -27.17
N PRO A 335 -20.60 5.56 -27.35
CA PRO A 335 -21.58 6.35 -28.07
C PRO A 335 -21.69 5.90 -29.54
N ALA A 336 -22.87 5.43 -29.92
CA ALA A 336 -23.20 5.13 -31.30
C ALA A 336 -23.32 6.45 -32.09
N LYS A 337 -22.65 6.56 -33.24
CA LYS A 337 -22.98 7.59 -34.24
C LYS A 337 -24.29 7.18 -34.92
N ALA A 338 -25.42 7.44 -34.27
CA ALA A 338 -26.73 7.24 -34.87
C ALA A 338 -26.99 8.37 -35.89
N LYS A 339 -27.07 8.01 -37.18
CA LYS A 339 -27.74 8.84 -38.18
C LYS A 339 -29.23 8.51 -38.10
N ASP A 340 -30.04 9.55 -38.01
CA ASP A 340 -31.49 9.57 -38.25
C ASP A 340 -32.34 8.74 -37.27
N ILE A 341 -32.63 9.29 -36.08
CA ILE A 341 -33.76 8.83 -35.26
C ILE A 341 -34.47 10.06 -34.68
N GLU A 342 -35.71 10.31 -35.12
CA GLU A 342 -36.63 11.21 -34.42
C GLU A 342 -37.20 10.50 -33.19
N PRO A 343 -37.15 11.11 -31.98
CA PRO A 343 -37.70 10.50 -30.78
C PRO A 343 -39.23 10.68 -30.76
N ILE A 344 -39.98 9.57 -30.78
CA ILE A 344 -41.39 9.61 -30.36
C ILE A 344 -41.42 9.39 -28.86
N ALA A 345 -41.82 10.45 -28.16
CA ALA A 345 -41.91 10.51 -26.71
C ALA A 345 -42.96 9.53 -26.15
N THR A 346 -42.51 8.54 -25.37
CA THR A 346 -43.27 8.01 -24.23
C THR A 346 -42.30 7.55 -23.15
N GLY A 347 -42.02 8.45 -22.21
CA GLY A 347 -41.70 8.24 -20.79
C GLY A 347 -40.69 7.16 -20.38
N GLY A 348 -39.43 7.55 -20.19
CA GLY A 348 -38.47 6.79 -19.37
C GLY A 348 -37.00 7.02 -19.75
N LEU A 349 -36.26 7.72 -18.88
CA LEU A 349 -34.83 8.07 -18.97
C LEU A 349 -34.39 8.98 -20.15
N VAL A 350 -34.22 10.25 -19.80
CA VAL A 350 -33.38 11.20 -20.54
C VAL A 350 -31.93 10.70 -20.47
N LEU A 351 -31.43 10.21 -21.60
CA LEU A 351 -29.99 10.02 -21.79
C LEU A 351 -29.32 11.38 -21.75
N GLY A 352 -28.54 11.62 -20.69
CA GLY A 352 -27.67 12.79 -20.57
C GLY A 352 -26.59 12.76 -21.65
N PHE A 353 -26.89 13.33 -22.81
CA PHE A 353 -25.88 13.67 -23.81
C PHE A 353 -25.09 14.87 -23.30
N ASN A 354 -23.91 14.61 -22.75
CA ASN A 354 -22.98 15.66 -22.36
C ASN A 354 -22.53 16.45 -23.60
N LYS A 355 -22.95 17.73 -23.63
CA LYS A 355 -22.25 18.92 -24.15
C LYS A 355 -21.44 18.73 -25.44
N LEU A 356 -22.06 19.11 -26.56
CA LEU A 356 -21.37 19.76 -27.67
C LEU A 356 -22.18 20.99 -28.10
N ASP A 357 -21.61 22.15 -27.76
CA ASP A 357 -21.70 23.46 -28.39
C ASP A 357 -22.96 23.82 -29.19
N LEU A 358 -23.79 24.69 -28.61
CA LEU A 358 -24.48 25.75 -29.33
C LEU A 358 -24.48 27.01 -28.45
N CYS A 359 -23.70 28.00 -28.89
CA CYS A 359 -23.69 29.37 -28.36
C CYS A 359 -25.06 30.07 -28.56
N PRO A 360 -25.31 31.16 -27.81
CA PRO A 360 -26.65 31.62 -27.50
C PRO A 360 -27.17 32.62 -28.52
N LEU A 361 -28.42 32.44 -28.95
CA LEU A 361 -29.28 33.57 -29.31
C LEU A 361 -30.66 33.36 -28.69
N LEU A 362 -30.95 34.22 -27.72
CA LEU A 362 -32.24 34.53 -27.15
C LEU A 362 -33.36 34.53 -28.22
N ASN A 363 -34.48 33.87 -27.95
CA ASN A 363 -35.69 34.65 -27.69
C ASN A 363 -36.72 33.88 -26.84
N VAL A 364 -37.37 34.65 -25.99
CA VAL A 364 -38.19 34.29 -24.84
C VAL A 364 -39.66 34.12 -25.27
N GLY A 365 -40.41 33.22 -24.61
CA GLY A 365 -41.87 33.26 -24.64
C GLY A 365 -42.57 32.01 -24.11
N GLU A 366 -42.80 31.99 -22.77
CA GLU A 366 -44.02 31.57 -22.06
C GLU A 366 -44.66 30.18 -22.39
N CYS A 367 -44.92 29.26 -21.44
CA CYS A 367 -45.74 29.38 -20.24
C CYS A 367 -45.52 28.19 -19.26
N ALA A 368 -45.72 28.47 -17.96
CA ALA A 368 -45.66 27.58 -16.79
C ALA A 368 -47.01 26.83 -16.54
N PRO A 369 -47.27 26.07 -15.43
CA PRO A 369 -46.49 25.85 -14.21
C PRO A 369 -46.43 24.41 -13.63
N ALA A 370 -45.73 24.32 -12.49
CA ALA A 370 -45.29 23.20 -11.66
C ALA A 370 -46.38 22.28 -11.04
N THR A 371 -46.00 21.07 -10.60
CA THR A 371 -45.95 20.68 -9.17
C THR A 371 -45.46 19.24 -8.93
N SER A 372 -44.80 19.07 -7.78
CA SER A 372 -44.28 17.87 -7.12
C SER A 372 -45.34 16.81 -6.73
N ARG A 373 -44.97 15.52 -6.72
CA ARG A 373 -45.01 14.63 -5.52
C ARG A 373 -44.73 13.15 -5.86
N THR A 374 -44.23 12.49 -4.83
CA THR A 374 -43.85 11.09 -4.62
C THR A 374 -44.98 10.06 -4.82
N THR A 375 -44.55 8.79 -4.91
CA THR A 375 -45.20 7.53 -4.44
C THR A 375 -46.26 6.80 -5.28
N THR A 376 -45.99 5.50 -5.48
CA THR A 376 -46.90 4.34 -5.43
C THR A 376 -47.76 3.99 -6.66
N THR A 377 -47.35 2.89 -7.31
CA THR A 377 -48.13 1.69 -7.75
C THR A 377 -49.57 1.86 -8.29
N VAL A 378 -49.85 1.25 -9.46
CA VAL A 378 -50.88 0.22 -9.74
C VAL A 378 -51.16 0.12 -11.25
N TRP A 379 -51.22 -1.11 -11.76
CA TRP A 379 -51.60 -1.48 -13.13
C TRP A 379 -53.13 -1.53 -13.34
N ARG A 380 -53.63 -1.11 -14.51
CA ARG A 380 -54.82 -1.59 -15.30
C ARG A 380 -55.24 -0.49 -16.28
N VAL A 381 -55.67 -0.74 -17.53
CA VAL A 381 -56.10 -1.93 -18.28
C VAL A 381 -55.34 -1.97 -19.60
#